data_AF-A0AAV3XM97-F1
#
_entry.id   AF-A0AAV3XM97-F1
#
_cell.length_a   1.000
_cell.length_b   1.000
_cell.length_c   1.000
_cell.angle_alpha   90.00
_cell.angle_beta   90.00
_cell.angle_gamma   90.00
#
_symmetry.space_group_name_H-M   'P 1'
#
loop_
_entity.id
_entity.type
_entity.pdbx_description
1 polymer ?
#
loop_
_entity_poly.entity_id
_entity_poly.type
_entity_poly.pdbx_seq_one_letter_code
_entity_poly.pdbx_strand_id
1 'polypeptide(L)'
;MQQQSTASTPSPPLEVFCSRQFLEWLHEQQISIAFTTYQTSRLCLIGVNSAGNLSGFERLFDRAMGLYATSERLYLSTKYQIWQIDNVLNPEQLYNGYDKLYIPRIGYTTGDLDIHDVPVNSSGKVIFVSS
;
A
#
# COMPACT_ATOMS: atom_id res chain seq x y z
N MET A 1 -35.98 -0.05 -23.96
CA MET A 1 -35.45 0.01 -22.58
C MET A 1 -34.10 0.72 -22.64
N GLN A 2 -34.04 1.98 -22.21
CA GLN A 2 -32.78 2.71 -22.07
C GLN A 2 -32.24 2.42 -20.67
N GLN A 3 -31.04 1.83 -20.56
CA GLN A 3 -30.34 1.67 -19.29
C GLN A 3 -29.77 3.03 -18.90
N GLN A 4 -30.31 3.62 -17.82
CA GLN A 4 -29.70 4.77 -17.16
C GLN A 4 -28.40 4.32 -16.50
N SER A 5 -27.27 4.77 -17.06
CA SER A 5 -25.96 4.73 -16.43
C SER A 5 -25.98 5.64 -15.22
N THR A 6 -25.98 5.06 -14.01
CA THR A 6 -25.75 5.80 -12.77
C THR A 6 -24.30 6.25 -12.75
N ALA A 7 -24.07 7.55 -12.93
CA ALA A 7 -22.76 8.15 -12.72
C ALA A 7 -22.38 7.96 -11.24
N SER A 8 -21.32 7.18 -10.98
CA SER A 8 -20.77 7.02 -9.64
C SER A 8 -20.15 8.34 -9.21
N THR A 9 -20.70 8.98 -8.20
CA THR A 9 -20.07 10.12 -7.54
C THR A 9 -18.68 9.70 -7.04
N PRO A 10 -17.59 10.38 -7.43
CA PRO A 10 -16.27 10.04 -6.95
C PRO A 10 -16.25 10.19 -5.42
N SER A 11 -15.68 9.20 -4.73
CA SER A 11 -15.42 9.31 -3.30
C SER A 11 -14.54 10.54 -3.04
N PRO A 12 -14.75 11.26 -1.92
CA PRO A 12 -13.93 12.41 -1.59
C PRO A 12 -12.45 12.00 -1.54
N PRO A 13 -11.52 12.89 -1.92
CA PRO A 13 -10.08 12.64 -1.80
C PRO A 13 -9.72 12.27 -0.36
N LEU A 14 -8.74 11.39 -0.19
CA LEU A 14 -8.19 11.05 1.11
C LEU A 14 -7.63 12.30 1.78
N GLU A 15 -8.27 12.76 2.86
CA GLU A 15 -7.75 13.82 3.71
C GLU A 15 -6.82 13.22 4.77
N VAL A 16 -5.58 13.68 4.81
CA VAL A 16 -4.57 13.23 5.77
C VAL A 16 -4.07 14.43 6.57
N PHE A 17 -4.11 14.31 7.88
CA PHE A 17 -3.58 15.31 8.81
C PHE A 17 -2.39 14.71 9.56
N CYS A 18 -1.35 15.50 9.78
CA CYS A 18 -0.18 15.10 10.54
C CYS A 18 0.27 16.18 11.51
N SER A 19 1.10 15.82 12.48
CA SER A 19 1.72 16.79 13.37
C SER A 19 2.68 17.71 12.61
N ARG A 20 2.94 18.90 13.17
CA ARG A 20 3.70 19.98 12.52
C ARG A 20 5.06 19.54 11.95
N GLN A 21 5.77 18.66 12.65
CA GLN A 21 7.14 18.23 12.31
C GLN A 21 7.19 16.88 11.59
N PHE A 22 6.04 16.26 11.32
CA PHE A 22 6.02 14.91 10.77
C PHE A 22 6.61 14.83 9.36
N LEU A 23 6.27 15.77 8.48
CA LEU A 23 6.78 15.79 7.09
C LEU A 23 8.28 16.08 7.04
N GLU A 24 8.74 17.03 7.88
CA GLU A 24 10.16 17.33 8.04
C GLU A 24 10.91 16.08 8.49
N TRP A 25 10.40 15.36 9.49
CA TRP A 25 11.00 14.12 9.95
C TRP A 25 11.04 13.02 8.87
N LEU A 26 9.95 12.81 8.10
CA LEU A 26 9.96 11.86 6.98
C LEU A 26 11.02 12.22 5.93
N HIS A 27 11.13 13.51 5.61
CA HIS A 27 12.11 14.02 4.67
C HIS A 27 13.53 13.83 5.21
N GLU A 28 13.83 14.20 6.45
CA GLU A 28 15.16 14.01 7.06
C GLU A 28 15.58 12.54 7.14
N GLN A 29 14.64 11.65 7.46
CA GLN A 29 14.92 10.22 7.56
C GLN A 29 14.94 9.51 6.18
N GLN A 30 14.54 10.20 5.10
CA GLN A 30 14.43 9.63 3.75
C GLN A 30 13.55 8.38 3.72
N ILE A 31 12.37 8.45 4.38
CA ILE A 31 11.44 7.33 4.49
C ILE A 31 10.02 7.71 4.04
N SER A 32 9.26 6.69 3.68
CA SER A 32 7.81 6.73 3.52
C SER A 32 7.18 5.65 4.39
N ILE A 33 5.90 5.82 4.74
CA ILE A 33 5.15 4.89 5.59
C ILE A 33 4.12 4.14 4.74
N ALA A 34 4.06 2.82 4.91
CA ALA A 34 2.99 1.99 4.39
C ALA A 34 2.20 1.40 5.57
N PHE A 35 0.86 1.41 5.49
CA PHE A 35 0.01 0.77 6.49
C PHE A 35 -1.32 0.32 5.89
N THR A 36 -2.00 -0.59 6.57
CA THR A 36 -3.31 -1.10 6.19
C THR A 36 -4.40 -0.62 7.15
N THR A 37 -5.63 -0.56 6.66
CA THR A 37 -6.82 -0.32 7.48
C THR A 37 -7.83 -1.44 7.26
N TYR A 38 -8.01 -2.30 8.26
CA TYR A 38 -8.87 -3.49 8.16
C TYR A 38 -10.31 -3.13 7.79
N GLN A 39 -10.92 -2.22 8.55
CA GLN A 39 -12.34 -1.89 8.40
C GLN A 39 -12.68 -1.17 7.10
N THR A 40 -11.73 -0.39 6.57
CA THR A 40 -11.94 0.39 5.33
C THR A 40 -11.24 -0.23 4.12
N SER A 41 -10.58 -1.39 4.28
CA SER A 41 -9.99 -2.17 3.20
C SER A 41 -8.94 -1.40 2.38
N ARG A 42 -8.09 -0.61 3.04
CA ARG A 42 -7.09 0.23 2.36
C ARG A 42 -5.68 -0.26 2.63
N LEU A 43 -4.84 -0.21 1.59
CA LEU A 43 -3.40 -0.04 1.70
C LEU A 43 -3.11 1.45 1.46
N CYS A 44 -2.49 2.10 2.44
CA CYS A 44 -2.11 3.50 2.39
C CYS A 44 -0.58 3.63 2.30
N LEU A 45 -0.12 4.55 1.46
CA LEU A 45 1.28 4.95 1.32
C LEU A 45 1.36 6.45 1.57
N ILE A 46 2.08 6.85 2.61
CA ILE A 46 2.26 8.25 3.02
C ILE A 46 3.73 8.63 2.91
N GLY A 47 3.99 9.78 2.32
CA GLY A 47 5.33 10.33 2.16
C GLY A 47 5.30 11.83 1.97
N VAL A 48 6.41 12.34 1.45
CA VAL A 48 6.59 13.76 1.12
C VAL A 48 6.87 13.86 -0.37
N ASN A 49 6.20 14.78 -1.06
CA ASN A 49 6.48 15.04 -2.47
C ASN A 49 7.70 15.97 -2.65
N SER A 50 8.12 16.17 -3.89
CA SER A 50 9.26 17.03 -4.23
C SER A 50 9.11 18.50 -3.81
N ALA A 51 7.90 18.94 -3.45
CA ALA A 51 7.64 20.29 -2.94
C ALA A 51 7.64 20.37 -1.40
N GLY A 52 7.97 19.27 -0.69
CA GLY A 52 7.94 19.22 0.77
C GLY A 52 6.55 19.05 1.38
N ASN A 53 5.52 18.85 0.56
CA ASN A 53 4.14 18.70 1.03
C ASN A 53 3.80 17.22 1.25
N LEU A 54 2.81 16.98 2.12
CA LEU A 54 2.24 15.67 2.35
C LEU A 54 1.77 15.03 1.04
N SER A 55 2.17 13.80 0.81
CA SER A 55 1.71 12.96 -0.29
C SER A 55 1.11 11.68 0.25
N GLY A 56 -0.05 11.30 -0.31
CA GLY A 56 -0.78 10.11 0.11
C GLY A 56 -1.36 9.38 -1.10
N PHE A 57 -1.16 8.06 -1.13
CA PHE A 57 -1.80 7.16 -2.07
C PHE A 57 -2.57 6.09 -1.31
N GLU A 58 -3.71 5.70 -1.85
CA GLU A 58 -4.48 4.58 -1.35
C GLU A 58 -4.87 3.61 -2.47
N ARG A 59 -4.96 2.34 -2.10
CA ARG A 59 -5.53 1.27 -2.93
C ARG A 59 -6.46 0.43 -2.09
N LEU A 60 -7.57 0.02 -2.69
CA LEU A 60 -8.54 -0.85 -2.03
C LEU A 60 -8.18 -2.32 -2.26
N PHE A 61 -8.16 -3.08 -1.17
CA PHE A 61 -8.01 -4.52 -1.16
C PHE A 61 -9.02 -5.10 -0.17
N ASP A 62 -9.86 -6.03 -0.61
CA ASP A 62 -10.91 -6.63 0.23
C ASP A 62 -10.30 -7.20 1.52
N ARG A 63 -10.60 -6.55 2.65
CA ARG A 63 -10.02 -6.81 3.98
C ARG A 63 -8.48 -6.80 3.94
N ALA A 64 -7.88 -5.64 3.69
CA ALA A 64 -6.43 -5.44 3.85
C ALA A 64 -5.99 -5.70 5.31
N MET A 65 -5.10 -6.68 5.52
CA MET A 65 -4.69 -7.16 6.85
C MET A 65 -3.18 -6.98 7.06
N GLY A 66 -2.44 -8.08 7.16
CA GLY A 66 -1.00 -8.10 7.38
C GLY A 66 -0.24 -7.45 6.23
N LEU A 67 0.78 -6.67 6.58
CA LEU A 67 1.63 -5.96 5.66
C LEU A 67 3.09 -6.16 6.05
N TYR A 68 3.90 -6.59 5.09
CA TYR A 68 5.35 -6.67 5.24
C TYR A 68 6.03 -5.91 4.10
N ALA A 69 7.06 -5.12 4.42
CA ALA A 69 7.74 -4.26 3.48
C ALA A 69 9.25 -4.56 3.42
N THR A 70 9.78 -4.50 2.21
CA THR A 70 11.21 -4.39 1.91
C THR A 70 11.44 -3.13 1.08
N SER A 71 12.68 -2.82 0.72
CA SER A 71 12.96 -1.65 -0.16
C SER A 71 12.36 -1.77 -1.57
N GLU A 72 12.10 -2.99 -2.04
CA GLU A 72 11.65 -3.25 -3.42
C GLU A 72 10.29 -3.94 -3.52
N ARG A 73 9.72 -4.40 -2.41
CA ARG A 73 8.47 -5.18 -2.42
C ARG A 73 7.63 -4.93 -1.19
N LEU A 74 6.31 -4.94 -1.40
CA LEU A 74 5.31 -5.07 -0.36
C LEU A 74 4.62 -6.43 -0.46
N TYR A 75 4.35 -7.04 0.68
CA TYR A 75 3.55 -8.25 0.82
C TYR A 75 2.32 -7.91 1.65
N LEU A 76 1.14 -8.19 1.10
CA LEU A 76 -0.13 -7.81 1.70
C LEU A 76 -1.06 -9.02 1.76
N SER A 77 -1.51 -9.41 2.95
CA SER A 77 -2.63 -10.35 3.06
C SER A 77 -3.96 -9.62 2.95
N THR A 78 -4.90 -10.28 2.29
CA THR A 78 -6.28 -9.84 2.07
C THR A 78 -7.22 -10.98 2.42
N LYS A 79 -8.53 -10.75 2.31
CA LYS A 79 -9.54 -11.76 2.65
C LYS A 79 -9.27 -13.14 2.04
N TYR A 80 -8.82 -13.18 0.78
CA TYR A 80 -8.66 -14.43 0.03
C TYR A 80 -7.31 -14.58 -0.65
N GLN A 81 -6.41 -13.60 -0.51
CA GLN A 81 -5.12 -13.62 -1.19
C GLN A 81 -3.98 -13.16 -0.28
N ILE A 82 -2.77 -13.58 -0.64
CA ILE A 82 -1.55 -12.83 -0.34
C ILE A 82 -1.04 -12.23 -1.65
N TRP A 83 -0.87 -10.91 -1.68
CA TRP A 83 -0.31 -10.17 -2.80
C TRP A 83 1.17 -9.90 -2.59
N GLN A 84 1.97 -10.11 -3.63
CA GLN A 84 3.28 -9.49 -3.79
C GLN A 84 3.14 -8.31 -4.75
N ILE A 85 3.63 -7.15 -4.30
CA ILE A 85 3.56 -5.88 -5.00
C ILE A 85 5.01 -5.39 -5.17
N ASP A 86 5.50 -5.31 -6.39
CA ASP A 86 6.91 -5.02 -6.68
C ASP A 86 7.10 -3.56 -7.09
N ASN A 87 8.19 -2.94 -6.63
CA ASN A 87 8.71 -1.73 -7.24
C ASN A 87 9.18 -2.05 -8.66
N VAL A 88 8.73 -1.26 -9.64
CA VAL A 88 9.12 -1.42 -11.05
C VAL A 88 10.04 -0.35 -11.58
N LEU A 89 10.42 0.62 -10.73
CA LEU A 89 11.40 1.63 -11.10
C LEU A 89 12.80 1.08 -10.94
N ASN A 90 13.65 1.36 -11.92
CA ASN A 90 15.09 1.14 -11.79
C ASN A 90 15.67 2.09 -10.72
N PRO A 91 16.87 1.80 -10.18
CA PRO A 91 17.57 2.75 -9.31
C PRO A 91 17.64 4.14 -9.96
N GLU A 92 17.40 5.18 -9.16
CA GLU A 92 17.38 6.60 -9.58
C GLU A 92 16.26 7.00 -10.57
N GLN A 93 15.49 6.04 -11.08
CA GLN A 93 14.34 6.35 -11.92
C GLN A 93 13.21 6.94 -11.07
N LEU A 94 12.68 8.07 -11.52
CA LEU A 94 11.52 8.70 -10.92
C LEU A 94 10.27 8.46 -11.78
N TYR A 95 9.13 8.29 -11.12
CA TYR A 95 7.81 8.31 -11.73
C TYR A 95 6.95 9.37 -11.03
N ASN A 96 6.54 10.40 -11.78
CA ASN A 96 5.81 11.55 -11.23
C ASN A 96 6.47 12.19 -9.99
N GLY A 97 7.81 12.18 -9.93
CA GLY A 97 8.58 12.71 -8.81
C GLY A 97 8.77 11.75 -7.63
N TYR A 98 8.28 10.51 -7.71
CA TYR A 98 8.48 9.47 -6.69
C TYR A 98 9.51 8.44 -7.15
N ASP A 99 10.29 7.93 -6.19
CA ASP A 99 11.39 6.99 -6.39
C ASP A 99 10.98 5.50 -6.32
N LYS A 100 9.71 5.24 -5.97
CA LYS A 100 9.12 3.90 -5.96
C LYS A 100 7.75 3.90 -6.65
N LEU A 101 7.52 2.88 -7.48
CA LEU A 101 6.23 2.59 -8.09
C LEU A 101 5.89 1.12 -7.85
N TYR A 102 5.09 0.86 -6.82
CA TYR A 102 4.66 -0.49 -6.46
C TYR A 102 3.45 -0.94 -7.29
N ILE A 103 3.58 -2.05 -8.01
CA ILE A 103 2.47 -2.66 -8.76
C ILE A 103 2.23 -4.12 -8.35
N PRO A 104 0.98 -4.60 -8.26
CA PRO A 104 0.70 -6.01 -7.97
C PRO A 104 1.29 -6.91 -9.06
N ARG A 105 2.06 -7.95 -8.66
CA ARG A 105 2.71 -8.90 -9.59
C ARG A 105 2.28 -10.34 -9.40
N ILE A 106 2.09 -10.76 -8.15
CA ILE A 106 1.73 -12.15 -7.81
C ILE A 106 0.60 -12.12 -6.78
N GLY A 107 -0.41 -12.97 -6.98
CA GLY A 107 -1.47 -13.21 -6.01
C GLY A 107 -1.57 -14.70 -5.70
N TYR A 108 -1.38 -15.08 -4.44
CA TYR A 108 -1.59 -16.44 -3.95
C TYR A 108 -2.99 -16.54 -3.37
N THR A 109 -3.86 -17.38 -3.92
CA THR A 109 -5.19 -17.62 -3.33
C THR A 109 -5.05 -18.51 -2.10
N THR A 110 -5.53 -18.02 -0.96
CA THR A 110 -5.42 -18.70 0.34
C THR A 110 -6.77 -19.22 0.87
N GLY A 111 -7.88 -18.64 0.41
CA GLY A 111 -9.17 -18.75 1.10
C GLY A 111 -9.25 -17.81 2.31
N ASP A 112 -10.35 -17.89 3.07
CA ASP A 112 -10.61 -17.03 4.25
C ASP A 112 -9.81 -17.53 5.45
N LEU A 113 -8.54 -17.13 5.53
CA LEU A 113 -7.61 -17.57 6.58
C LEU A 113 -7.33 -16.48 7.64
N ASP A 114 -7.94 -15.29 7.53
CA ASP A 114 -7.75 -14.15 8.45
C ASP A 114 -6.28 -13.93 8.87
N ILE A 115 -5.42 -13.72 7.86
CA ILE A 115 -3.96 -13.61 8.03
C ILE A 115 -3.59 -12.19 8.44
N HIS A 116 -3.05 -12.00 9.65
CA HIS A 116 -2.67 -10.67 10.18
C HIS A 116 -1.16 -10.39 10.15
N ASP A 117 -0.31 -11.39 9.96
CA ASP A 117 1.13 -11.20 9.76
C ASP A 117 1.63 -12.06 8.59
N VAL A 118 2.52 -11.50 7.77
CA VAL A 118 2.95 -12.08 6.47
C VAL A 118 4.43 -11.80 6.16
N PRO A 119 5.38 -12.16 7.05
CA PRO A 119 6.79 -11.87 6.82
C PRO A 119 7.38 -12.73 5.70
N VAL A 120 8.47 -12.24 5.12
CA VAL A 120 9.31 -13.02 4.20
C VAL A 120 10.60 -13.39 4.89
N ASN A 121 10.95 -14.67 4.87
CA ASN A 121 12.19 -15.14 5.48
C ASN A 121 13.42 -14.86 4.57
N SER A 122 14.61 -15.18 5.07
CA SER A 122 15.86 -14.98 4.33
C SER A 122 15.99 -15.80 3.04
N SER A 123 15.18 -16.85 2.83
CA SER A 123 15.13 -17.60 1.57
C SER A 123 14.10 -17.06 0.58
N GLY A 124 13.44 -15.94 0.89
CA GLY A 124 12.42 -15.33 0.04
C GLY A 124 11.06 -16.02 0.11
N LYS A 125 10.85 -16.92 1.07
CA LYS A 125 9.57 -17.62 1.26
C LYS A 125 8.65 -16.79 2.15
N VAL A 126 7.43 -16.60 1.68
CA VAL A 126 6.34 -16.01 2.48
C VAL A 126 5.96 -16.98 3.60
N ILE A 127 5.96 -16.48 4.83
CA ILE A 127 5.43 -17.12 6.03
C ILE A 127 4.21 -16.30 6.45
N PHE A 128 3.20 -16.93 7.03
CA PHE A 128 2.03 -16.20 7.53
C PHE A 128 1.54 -16.75 8.88
N VAL A 129 0.85 -15.89 9.63
CA VAL A 129 0.15 -16.24 10.87
C VAL A 129 -1.33 -15.83 10.75
N SER A 130 -2.21 -16.78 11.01
CA SER A 130 -3.68 -16.64 10.99
C SER A 130 -4.26 -16.68 12.41
N SER A 131 -5.41 -16.01 12.63
CA SER A 131 -6.14 -16.03 13.91
C SER A 131 -7.63 -16.29 13.75
#